data_AF-A0A8T6RLA9-F1
#
_entry.id   AF-A0A8T6RLA9-F1
#
_cell.length_a   1.000
_cell.length_b   1.000
_cell.length_c   1.000
_cell.angle_alpha   90.00
_cell.angle_beta   90.00
_cell.angle_gamma   90.00
#
_symmetry.space_group_name_H-M   'P 1'
#
loop_
_entity.id
_entity.type
_entity.pdbx_description
1 polymer ?
#
loop_
_entity_poly.entity_id
_entity_poly.type
_entity_poly.pdbx_seq_one_letter_code
_entity_poly.pdbx_strand_id
1 'polypeptide(L)' 'MPKAKEKKKEETKTKSEKKNSEMKTFKIYGTFKYSDGYQDFIKETKAAKEIRAIDKVYKLIGSQHRIKRKYIEIKKIEVS' A
#
# COMPACT_ATOMS: atom_id res chain seq x y z
N MET A 1 4.00 -33.31 2.09
CA MET A 1 3.68 -31.99 1.51
C MET A 1 3.95 -30.90 2.54
N PRO A 2 4.95 -30.04 2.32
CA PRO A 2 4.85 -28.67 2.84
C PRO A 2 5.29 -27.66 1.76
N LYS A 3 4.47 -26.65 1.44
CA LYS A 3 4.91 -25.50 0.63
C LYS A 3 5.24 -24.34 1.57
N ALA A 4 6.44 -24.38 2.15
CA ALA A 4 7.13 -23.18 2.55
C ALA A 4 7.66 -22.50 1.28
N LYS A 5 7.27 -21.26 1.00
CA LYS A 5 7.99 -20.37 0.06
C LYS A 5 7.91 -18.93 0.55
N GLU A 6 8.81 -18.64 1.48
CA GLU A 6 9.48 -17.36 1.58
C GLU A 6 10.13 -17.03 0.21
N LYS A 7 9.78 -15.89 -0.40
CA LYS A 7 10.55 -15.31 -1.51
C LYS A 7 10.51 -13.77 -1.49
N LYS A 8 11.67 -13.22 -1.11
CA LYS A 8 12.24 -11.92 -1.50
C LYS A 8 11.91 -11.57 -2.97
N LYS A 9 11.69 -10.28 -3.28
CA LYS A 9 12.57 -9.48 -4.16
C LYS A 9 11.98 -8.15 -4.62
N GLU A 10 12.89 -7.18 -4.67
CA GLU A 10 13.02 -6.10 -5.67
C GLU A 10 12.10 -4.88 -5.59
N GLU A 11 12.66 -3.85 -4.96
CA GLU A 11 12.89 -2.52 -5.55
C GLU A 11 12.04 -2.14 -6.76
N THR A 12 11.12 -1.20 -6.54
CA THR A 12 10.77 -0.24 -7.59
C THR A 12 11.22 1.15 -7.15
N LYS A 13 12.44 1.49 -7.59
CA LYS A 13 12.86 2.88 -7.79
C LYS A 13 11.77 3.58 -8.59
N THR A 14 11.13 4.59 -8.01
CA THR A 14 10.47 5.66 -8.78
C THR A 14 11.20 6.95 -8.48
N LYS A 15 12.07 7.30 -9.42
CA LYS A 15 12.72 8.60 -9.57
C LYS A 15 11.73 9.50 -10.30
N SER A 16 11.11 10.46 -9.61
CA SER A 16 10.61 11.71 -10.23
C SER A 16 10.27 12.79 -9.17
N GLU A 17 11.20 13.74 -9.12
CA GLU A 17 11.02 15.18 -8.90
C GLU A 17 10.62 15.73 -7.52
N LYS A 18 11.68 16.16 -6.82
CA LYS A 18 11.89 17.50 -6.25
C LYS A 18 10.69 18.45 -6.35
N LYS A 19 10.08 18.70 -5.19
CA LYS A 19 9.61 20.00 -4.74
C LYS A 19 9.64 19.96 -3.21
N ASN A 20 10.20 20.97 -2.55
CA ASN A 20 10.26 21.09 -1.09
C ASN A 20 8.89 20.74 -0.47
N SER A 21 8.75 19.51 -0.03
CA SER A 21 7.57 19.02 0.66
C SER A 21 8.09 18.05 1.69
N GLU A 22 7.93 18.44 2.94
CA GLU A 22 8.27 17.63 4.10
C GLU A 22 7.68 16.24 3.88
N MET A 23 8.54 15.22 3.88
CA MET A 23 8.05 13.84 3.81
C MET A 23 7.36 13.53 5.13
N LYS A 24 6.07 13.26 5.06
CA LYS A 24 5.25 12.83 6.20
C LYS A 24 5.05 11.33 6.14
N THR A 25 4.85 10.72 7.30
CA THR A 25 4.51 9.31 7.38
C THR A 25 2.99 9.20 7.46
N PHE A 26 2.41 8.42 6.57
CA PHE A 26 0.97 8.18 6.54
C PHE A 26 0.70 6.73 6.92
N LYS A 27 -0.08 6.52 7.98
CA LYS A 27 -0.68 5.24 8.35
C LYS A 27 -2.04 5.14 7.67
N ILE A 28 -2.16 4.23 6.72
CA ILE A 28 -3.39 4.01 5.97
C ILE A 28 -4.01 2.70 6.46
N TYR A 29 -5.25 2.81 6.91
CA TYR A 29 -6.09 1.70 7.34
C TYR A 29 -7.18 1.49 6.31
N GLY A 30 -7.44 0.24 5.98
CA GLY A 30 -8.48 -0.09 5.01
C GLY A 30 -8.82 -1.56 5.01
N THR A 31 -9.66 -1.95 4.06
CA THR A 31 -10.04 -3.32 3.78
C THR A 31 -9.73 -3.66 2.34
N PHE A 32 -9.38 -4.92 2.08
CA PHE A 32 -9.36 -5.45 0.72
C PHE A 32 -10.07 -6.80 0.64
N LYS A 33 -10.70 -7.08 -0.50
CA LYS A 33 -11.33 -8.39 -0.73
C LYS A 33 -10.28 -9.42 -1.15
N TYR A 34 -10.15 -10.50 -0.39
CA TYR A 34 -9.22 -11.59 -0.68
C TYR A 34 -9.87 -12.95 -0.46
N SER A 35 -9.74 -13.82 -1.47
CA SER A 35 -10.33 -15.17 -1.56
C SER A 35 -11.82 -15.20 -1.20
N ASP A 36 -12.14 -15.31 0.08
CA ASP A 36 -13.46 -15.60 0.61
C ASP A 36 -14.03 -14.47 1.50
N GLY A 37 -13.34 -13.34 1.64
CA GLY A 37 -13.81 -12.26 2.51
C GLY A 37 -13.11 -10.92 2.34
N TYR A 38 -13.49 -9.96 3.19
CA TYR A 38 -12.80 -8.69 3.35
C TYR A 38 -11.81 -8.82 4.50
N GLN A 39 -10.56 -8.40 4.25
CA GLN A 39 -9.50 -8.40 5.23
C GLN A 39 -9.04 -6.98 5.50
N ASP A 40 -8.93 -6.60 6.77
CA ASP A 40 -8.38 -5.31 7.16
C ASP A 40 -6.86 -5.28 6.91
N PHE A 41 -6.35 -4.11 6.55
CA PHE A 41 -4.93 -3.86 6.36
C PHE A 41 -4.50 -2.55 6.99
N ILE A 42 -3.24 -2.50 7.39
CA ILE A 42 -2.57 -1.31 7.90
C ILE A 42 -1.26 -1.17 7.15
N LYS A 43 -1.03 0.00 6.55
CA LYS A 43 0.21 0.28 5.82
C LYS A 43 0.76 1.65 6.13
N GLU A 44 2.02 1.66 6.55
CA GLU A 44 2.80 2.87 6.71
C GLU A 44 3.52 3.22 5.41
N THR A 45 3.30 4.43 4.91
CA THR A 45 3.97 4.91 3.70
C THR A 45 4.46 6.34 3.88
N LYS A 46 5.68 6.60 3.42
CA LYS A 46 6.25 7.95 3.40
C LYS A 46 5.87 8.64 2.09
N ALA A 47 5.26 9.81 2.19
CA ALA A 47 4.88 10.62 1.04
C ALA A 47 4.87 12.11 1.37
N ALA A 48 4.86 12.94 0.33
CA ALA A 48 4.68 14.38 0.48
C ALA A 48 3.21 14.77 0.73
N LYS A 49 2.27 13.93 0.28
CA LYS A 49 0.82 14.16 0.33
C LYS A 49 0.09 12.83 0.49
N GLU A 50 -1.11 12.88 1.08
CA GLU A 50 -1.98 11.72 1.28
C GLU A 50 -2.29 10.99 -0.04
N ILE A 51 -2.58 11.73 -1.12
CA ILE A 51 -2.87 11.14 -2.43
C ILE A 51 -1.72 10.24 -2.93
N ARG A 52 -0.47 10.64 -2.71
CA ARG A 52 0.71 9.83 -3.09
C ARG A 52 0.89 8.63 -2.15
N ALA A 53 0.55 8.76 -0.87
CA ALA A 53 0.56 7.66 0.08
C ALA A 53 -0.47 6.58 -0.34
N ILE A 54 -1.69 7.00 -0.64
CA ILE A 54 -2.79 6.16 -1.12
C ILE A 54 -2.41 5.41 -2.40
N ASP A 55 -1.87 6.10 -3.41
CA ASP A 55 -1.48 5.47 -4.68
C ASP A 55 -0.42 4.38 -4.48
N LYS A 56 0.55 4.63 -3.58
CA LYS A 56 1.54 3.61 -3.19
C LYS A 56 0.87 2.39 -2.57
N VAL A 57 -0.09 2.59 -1.67
CA VAL A 57 -0.83 1.49 -1.03
C VAL A 57 -1.61 0.69 -2.07
N TYR A 58 -2.33 1.34 -2.98
CA TYR A 58 -3.05 0.64 -4.05
C TYR A 58 -2.12 -0.19 -4.94
N LYS A 59 -0.94 0.33 -5.28
CA LYS A 59 0.07 -0.42 -6.06
C LYS A 59 0.62 -1.62 -5.28
N LEU A 60 0.94 -1.43 -3.99
CA LEU A 60 1.46 -2.49 -3.14
C LEU A 60 0.45 -3.61 -2.95
N ILE A 61 -0.78 -3.30 -2.53
CA ILE A 61 -1.83 -4.30 -2.29
C ILE A 61 -2.26 -4.95 -3.59
N GLY A 62 -2.48 -4.15 -4.64
CA GLY A 62 -2.90 -4.64 -5.95
C GLY A 62 -1.88 -5.59 -6.57
N SER A 63 -0.58 -5.29 -6.46
CA SER A 63 0.48 -6.16 -6.99
C SER A 63 0.69 -7.42 -6.13
N GLN A 64 0.75 -7.27 -4.81
CA GLN A 64 1.02 -8.38 -3.89
C GLN A 64 -0.10 -9.42 -3.87
N HIS A 65 -1.36 -8.97 -3.92
CA HIS A 65 -2.53 -9.85 -3.81
C HIS A 65 -3.28 -10.06 -5.13
N ARG A 66 -2.82 -9.44 -6.23
CA ARG A 66 -3.50 -9.43 -7.54
C ARG A 66 -4.96 -8.97 -7.47
N ILE A 67 -5.23 -8.00 -6.59
CA ILE A 67 -6.57 -7.45 -6.35
C ILE A 67 -6.76 -6.17 -7.19
N LYS A 68 -7.93 -6.03 -7.82
CA LYS A 68 -8.31 -4.80 -8.53
C LYS A 68 -8.61 -3.67 -7.53
N ARG A 69 -8.25 -2.43 -7.87
CA ARG A 69 -8.48 -1.24 -7.01
C ARG A 69 -9.89 -1.11 -6.45
N LYS A 70 -10.91 -1.49 -7.23
CA LYS A 70 -12.33 -1.47 -6.79
C LYS A 70 -12.66 -2.36 -5.60
N TYR A 71 -11.77 -3.28 -5.23
CA TYR A 71 -11.92 -4.17 -4.08
C TYR A 71 -11.03 -3.76 -2.90
N ILE A 72 -10.41 -2.59 -2.97
CA ILE A 72 -9.59 -2.01 -1.89
C ILE A 72 -10.32 -0.76 -1.43
N GLU A 73 -10.72 -0.74 -0.16
CA GLU A 73 -11.41 0.37 0.47
C GLU A 73 -10.49 0.96 1.53
N ILE A 74 -10.30 2.29 1.49
CA ILE A 74 -9.56 2.99 2.53
C ILE A 74 -10.56 3.49 3.56
N LYS A 75 -10.38 3.07 4.81
CA LYS A 75 -11.26 3.43 5.94
C LYS A 75 -10.75 4.66 6.67
N LYS A 76 -9.43 4.74 6.90
CA LYS A 76 -8.83 5.82 7.70
C LYS A 76 -7.42 6.12 7.22
N ILE A 77 -7.03 7.39 7.31
CA ILE A 77 -5.66 7.85 7.07
C ILE A 77 -5.25 8.65 8.30
N GLU A 78 -4.11 8.31 8.87
CA GLU A 78 -3.49 9.03 9.97
C GLU A 78 -2.13 9.56 9.52
N VAL A 79 -1.84 10.81 9.88
CA VAL A 79 -0.54 11.44 9.65
C VAL A 79 0.27 11.31 10.94
N SER A 80 1.48 10.76 10.83
CA SER A 80 2.48 10.69 11.90
C SER A 80 3.69 11.55 11.56
#